data_AF-A0A3D3HNZ6-F1
#
_entry.id   AF-A0A3D3HNZ6-F1
#
_cell.length_a   1.000
_cell.length_b   1.000
_cell.length_c   1.000
_cell.angle_alpha   90.00
_cell.angle_beta   90.00
_cell.angle_gamma   90.00
#
_symmetry.space_group_name_H-M   'P 1'
#
loop_
_entity.id
_entity.type
_entity.pdbx_description
1 polymer ?
#
loop_
_entity_poly.entity_id
_entity_poly.type
_entity_poly.pdbx_seq_one_letter_code
_entity_poly.pdbx_strand_id
1 'polypeptide(L)' 'MSSLQLVLTIYATIGLFAFILTFFLTKDPNPLFRLLSCLLIALTWPMSLPVVILFSLF' A
#
# COMPACT_ATOMS: atom_id res chain seq x y z
N MET A 1 4.62 -19.27 17.24
CA MET A 1 4.43 -18.67 15.91
C MET A 1 5.55 -19.14 15.02
N SER A 2 5.26 -19.79 13.90
CA SER A 2 6.30 -20.19 12.95
C SER A 2 6.87 -18.95 12.23
N SER A 3 8.11 -19.02 11.75
CA SER A 3 8.78 -17.93 11.03
C SER A 3 7.94 -17.43 9.84
N LEU A 4 7.28 -18.35 9.12
CA LEU A 4 6.38 -18.03 8.01
C LEU A 4 5.15 -17.23 8.45
N GLN A 5 4.52 -17.61 9.56
CA GLN A 5 3.34 -16.90 10.08
C GLN A 5 3.70 -15.46 10.49
N LEU A 6 4.89 -15.26 11.05
CA LEU A 6 5.37 -13.94 11.45
C LEU A 6 5.61 -13.05 10.22
N VAL A 7 6.26 -13.58 9.19
CA VAL A 7 6.46 -12.83 7.92
C VAL A 7 5.12 -12.47 7.30
N LEU A 8 4.18 -13.43 7.23
CA LEU A 8 2.87 -13.21 6.61
C LEU A 8 2.04 -12.18 7.38
N THR A 9 2.07 -12.21 8.72
CA THR A 9 1.39 -11.22 9.55
C THR A 9 1.98 -9.83 9.38
N ILE A 10 3.30 -9.68 9.36
CA ILE A 10 3.97 -8.39 9.09
C ILE A 10 3.62 -7.88 7.69
N TYR A 11 3.63 -8.76 6.70
CA TYR A 11 3.33 -8.39 5.31
C TYR A 11 1.88 -7.93 5.14
N ALA A 12 0.95 -8.60 5.81
CA ALA A 12 -0.46 -8.24 5.79
C ALA A 12 -0.75 -6.94 6.55
N THR A 13 -0.14 -6.73 7.72
CA THR A 13 -0.36 -5.51 8.52
C THR A 13 0.20 -4.28 7.83
N ILE A 14 1.42 -4.35 7.29
CA ILE A 14 2.02 -3.23 6.58
C ILE A 14 1.31 -3.00 5.24
N GLY A 15 0.92 -4.06 4.52
CA GLY A 15 0.12 -3.93 3.29
C GLY A 15 -1.21 -3.22 3.52
N LEU A 16 -1.93 -3.52 4.61
CA LEU A 16 -3.15 -2.80 4.99
C LEU A 16 -2.88 -1.33 5.31
N PHE A 17 -1.79 -1.04 6.04
CA PHE A 17 -1.41 0.34 6.33
C PHE A 17 -1.05 1.12 5.05
N ALA A 18 -0.34 0.47 4.12
CA ALA A 18 0.01 1.01 2.82
C ALA A 18 -1.24 1.33 1.98
N PHE A 19 -2.23 0.45 1.99
CA PHE A 19 -3.52 0.67 1.33
C PHE A 19 -4.20 1.94 1.86
N ILE A 20 -4.29 2.07 3.18
CA ILE A 20 -4.93 3.23 3.81
C ILE A 20 -4.17 4.51 3.45
N LEU A 21 -2.84 4.52 3.62
CA LEU A 21 -2.02 5.70 3.28
C LEU A 21 -2.18 6.12 1.81
N THR A 22 -2.04 5.16 0.89
CA THR A 22 -2.12 5.45 -0.55
C THR A 22 -3.50 5.87 -0.99
N PHE A 23 -4.56 5.40 -0.33
CA PHE A 23 -5.93 5.84 -0.59
C PHE A 23 -6.15 7.32 -0.26
N PHE A 24 -5.53 7.82 0.81
CA PHE A 24 -5.58 9.25 1.14
C PHE A 24 -4.67 10.09 0.23
N LEU A 25 -3.57 9.51 -0.24
CA LEU A 25 -2.61 10.20 -1.10
C LEU A 25 -3.13 10.39 -2.53
N THR A 26 -3.81 9.36 -3.04
CA THR A 26 -4.30 9.30 -4.41
C THR A 26 -5.56 10.17 -4.57
N LYS A 27 -5.50 11.18 -5.44
CA LYS A 27 -6.60 12.14 -5.67
C LYS A 27 -7.34 11.89 -6.99
N ASP A 28 -7.29 10.68 -7.52
CA ASP A 28 -7.92 10.35 -8.80
C ASP A 28 -9.44 10.61 -8.78
N PRO A 29 -10.00 11.22 -9.84
CA PRO A 29 -11.44 11.56 -9.91
C PRO A 29 -12.31 10.30 -10.04
N ASN A 30 -11.75 9.20 -10.57
CA ASN A 30 -12.45 7.94 -10.71
C ASN A 30 -12.18 7.03 -9.50
N PRO A 31 -13.18 6.75 -8.65
CA PRO A 31 -12.97 6.00 -7.41
C PRO A 31 -12.57 4.53 -7.64
N LEU A 32 -12.98 3.92 -8.75
CA LEU A 32 -12.59 2.55 -9.12
C LEU A 32 -11.08 2.44 -9.38
N PHE A 33 -10.52 3.36 -10.17
CA PHE A 33 -9.08 3.38 -10.45
C PHE A 33 -8.29 3.71 -9.19
N ARG A 34 -8.81 4.59 -8.33
CA ARG A 34 -8.21 4.86 -7.01
C ARG A 34 -8.15 3.61 -6.14
N LEU A 35 -9.23 2.82 -6.08
CA LEU A 35 -9.27 1.59 -5.30
C LEU A 35 -8.29 0.55 -5.86
N LEU A 36 -8.25 0.42 -7.19
CA LEU A 36 -7.40 -0.54 -7.89
C LEU A 36 -5.91 -0.18 -7.76
N SER A 37 -5.56 1.11 -7.84
CA SER A 37 -4.19 1.59 -7.63
C SER A 37 -3.73 1.38 -6.19
N CYS A 38 -4.56 1.71 -5.21
CA CYS A 38 -4.24 1.49 -3.79
C CYS A 38 -4.07 0.00 -3.48
N LEU A 39 -4.88 -0.89 -4.07
CA LEU A 39 -4.77 -2.33 -3.89
C LEU A 39 -3.46 -2.87 -4.49
N LEU A 40 -3.09 -2.42 -5.70
CA LEU A 40 -1.82 -2.79 -6.32
C LEU A 40 -0.61 -2.32 -5.51
N ILE A 41 -0.66 -1.09 -4.98
CA ILE A 41 0.40 -0.55 -4.12
C ILE A 41 0.46 -1.34 -2.80
N ALA A 42 -0.68 -1.63 -2.18
CA ALA A 42 -0.76 -2.42 -0.96
C ALA A 42 -0.23 -3.85 -1.14
N LEU A 43 -0.39 -4.46 -2.32
CA LEU A 43 0.13 -5.80 -2.62
C LEU A 43 1.66 -5.77 -2.84
N THR A 44 2.15 -4.71 -3.47
CA THR A 44 3.57 -4.52 -3.84
C THR A 44 4.30 -3.60 -2.87
N TRP A 45 3.76 -3.43 -1.67
CA TRP A 45 4.15 -2.40 -0.71
C TRP A 45 5.65 -2.31 -0.38
N PRO A 46 6.45 -3.39 -0.30
CA PRO A 46 7.87 -3.24 0.05
C PRO A 46 8.65 -2.50 -1.03
N MET A 47 8.16 -2.49 -2.27
CA MET A 47 8.79 -1.80 -3.40
C MET A 47 8.12 -0.46 -3.71
N SER A 48 6.78 -0.41 -3.72
CA SER A 48 6.03 0.75 -4.23
C SER A 48 5.77 1.84 -3.19
N LEU A 49 5.63 1.47 -1.91
CA LEU A 49 5.37 2.41 -0.82
C LEU A 49 6.41 3.55 -0.70
N PRO A 50 7.74 3.29 -0.67
CA PRO A 50 8.73 4.36 -0.58
C PRO A 50 8.64 5.33 -1.77
N VAL A 51 8.40 4.81 -2.97
CA VAL A 51 8.26 5.61 -4.19
C VAL A 51 7.03 6.51 -4.13
N VAL A 52 5.90 5.99 -3.67
CA VAL A 52 4.65 6.76 -3.53
C VAL A 52 4.78 7.87 -2.49
N ILE A 53 5.47 7.63 -1.37
CA ILE A 53 5.77 8.68 -0.39
C ILE A 53 6.65 9.75 -1.00
N LEU A 54 7.71 9.37 -1.72
CA LEU A 54 8.60 10.33 -2.39
C LEU A 54 7.82 11.22 -3.37
N PHE A 55 6.96 10.64 -4.21
CA PHE A 55 6.12 11.41 -5.12
C PHE A 55 5.12 12.32 -4.40
N SER A 56 4.68 11.97 -3.20
CA SER A 56 3.77 12.83 -2.45
C SER A 56 4.41 14.06 -1.81
N LEU A 57 5.74 14.10 -1.75
CA LEU A 57 6.49 15.26 -1.23
C LEU A 57 6.72 16.35 -2.29
N PHE A 58 6.49 16.03 -3.57
CA PHE A 58 6.64 16.95 -4.72
C PHE A 58 5.27 17.35 -5.27
#